data_AF-A0A2X1N9E5-F1
#
_entry.id   AF-A0A2X1N9E5-F1
#
_cell.length_a   1.000
_cell.length_b   1.000
_cell.length_c   1.000
_cell.angle_alpha   90.00
_cell.angle_beta   90.00
_cell.angle_gamma   90.00
#
_symmetry.space_group_name_H-M   'P 1'
#
loop_
_entity.id
_entity.type
_entity.pdbx_description
1 polymer ?
#
loop_
_entity_poly.entity_id
_entity_poly.type
_entity_poly.pdbx_seq_one_letter_code
_entity_poly.pdbx_strand_id
1 'polypeptide(L)'
;MKKDPGSDAPPAPLNSVGILGGGLMGGGIAYVTACKAGIPVRIKDINPQGINHALKYSWDQLEGKVRRRHLKASERDKQLALISGTTGLSRLCPSRSDY
;
A
#
# COMPACT_ATOMS: atom_id res chain seq x y z
N MET A 1 6.48 -27.81 5.04
CA MET A 1 6.89 -26.42 4.77
C MET A 1 8.39 -26.41 4.52
N LYS A 2 8.85 -26.10 3.30
CA LYS A 2 10.28 -25.88 3.03
C LYS A 2 10.68 -24.55 3.69
N LYS A 3 11.58 -24.61 4.67
CA LYS A 3 12.28 -23.43 5.19
C LYS A 3 13.54 -23.29 4.34
N ASP A 4 13.45 -22.55 3.24
CA ASP A 4 14.65 -22.05 2.59
C ASP A 4 15.25 -20.98 3.53
N PRO A 5 16.44 -21.21 4.09
CA PRO A 5 17.13 -20.15 4.82
C PRO A 5 17.44 -19.09 3.77
N GLY A 6 16.84 -17.91 3.92
CA GLY A 6 17.16 -16.79 3.04
C GLY A 6 18.65 -16.44 3.09
N SER A 7 19.08 -15.54 2.22
CA SER A 7 20.45 -15.02 2.23
C SER A 7 20.81 -14.40 3.60
N ASP A 8 22.05 -14.59 4.06
CA ASP A 8 22.62 -13.93 5.25
C ASP A 8 22.83 -12.41 5.07
N ALA A 9 22.52 -11.87 3.89
CA ALA A 9 22.59 -10.43 3.65
C ALA A 9 21.54 -9.67 4.47
N PRO A 10 21.91 -8.56 5.16
CA PRO A 10 20.96 -7.76 5.88
C PRO A 10 19.94 -7.14 4.91
N PRO A 11 18.64 -7.14 5.24
CA PRO A 11 17.62 -6.55 4.38
C PRO A 11 17.84 -5.04 4.24
N ALA A 12 17.74 -4.54 3.02
CA ALA A 12 17.81 -3.11 2.76
C ALA A 12 16.59 -2.38 3.41
N PRO A 13 16.77 -1.13 3.87
CA PRO A 13 15.66 -0.35 4.41
C PRO A 13 14.59 -0.10 3.34
N LEU A 14 13.34 -0.37 3.70
CA LEU A 14 12.19 -0.33 2.82
C LEU A 14 11.38 0.95 3.09
N ASN A 15 11.68 2.01 2.34
CA ASN A 15 11.11 3.35 2.58
C ASN A 15 9.75 3.57 1.89
N SER A 16 9.52 2.92 0.76
CA SER A 16 8.28 3.06 -0.02
C SER A 16 8.05 1.85 -0.92
N VAL A 17 6.78 1.52 -1.20
CA VAL A 17 6.42 0.40 -2.07
C VAL A 17 5.59 0.87 -3.26
N GLY A 18 6.03 0.49 -4.47
CA GLY A 18 5.26 0.65 -5.70
C GLY A 18 4.51 -0.64 -6.05
N ILE A 19 3.21 -0.54 -6.31
CA ILE A 19 2.37 -1.66 -6.74
C ILE A 19 1.90 -1.39 -8.16
N LEU A 20 2.20 -2.31 -9.07
CA LEU A 20 1.72 -2.30 -10.45
C LEU A 20 0.45 -3.13 -10.54
N GLY A 21 -0.68 -2.46 -10.76
CA GLY A 21 -2.02 -3.02 -10.80
C GLY A 21 -2.81 -2.70 -9.51
N GLY A 22 -3.93 -2.01 -9.67
CA GLY A 22 -4.90 -1.67 -8.62
C GLY A 22 -6.08 -2.64 -8.51
N GLY A 23 -6.03 -3.79 -9.19
CA GLY A 23 -7.05 -4.84 -9.09
C GLY A 23 -7.19 -5.43 -7.67
N LEU A 24 -7.92 -6.53 -7.54
CA LEU A 24 -8.20 -7.19 -6.26
C LEU A 24 -6.94 -7.47 -5.43
N MET A 25 -5.92 -8.09 -6.04
CA MET A 25 -4.66 -8.40 -5.35
C MET A 25 -3.83 -7.16 -5.04
N GLY A 26 -3.83 -6.17 -5.94
CA GLY A 26 -3.11 -4.91 -5.74
C GLY A 26 -3.64 -4.10 -4.57
N GLY A 27 -4.98 -4.01 -4.43
CA GLY A 27 -5.62 -3.40 -3.27
C GLY A 27 -5.35 -4.14 -1.97
N GLY A 28 -5.32 -5.48 -2.00
CA GLY A 28 -4.98 -6.30 -0.84
C GLY A 28 -3.54 -6.08 -0.35
N ILE A 29 -2.57 -6.09 -1.28
CA ILE A 29 -1.16 -5.84 -0.94
C ILE A 29 -0.99 -4.40 -0.45
N ALA A 30 -1.63 -3.42 -1.09
CA ALA A 30 -1.58 -2.02 -0.66
C ALA A 30 -2.08 -1.84 0.77
N TYR A 31 -3.23 -2.47 1.08
CA TYR A 31 -3.80 -2.45 2.41
C TYR A 31 -2.85 -3.06 3.45
N VAL A 32 -2.30 -4.24 3.18
CA VAL A 32 -1.39 -4.93 4.11
C VAL A 32 -0.13 -4.11 4.34
N THR A 33 0.48 -3.57 3.29
CA THR A 33 1.71 -2.79 3.39
C THR A 33 1.47 -1.47 4.13
N ALA A 34 0.41 -0.72 3.81
CA ALA A 34 0.12 0.53 4.49
C ALA A 34 -0.33 0.31 5.95
N CYS A 35 -1.16 -0.69 6.23
CA CYS A 35 -1.78 -0.85 7.54
C CYS A 35 -0.99 -1.73 8.50
N LYS A 36 -0.25 -2.73 8.01
CA LYS A 36 0.58 -3.60 8.86
C LYS A 36 2.05 -3.17 8.89
N ALA A 37 2.60 -2.77 7.74
CA ALA A 37 4.00 -2.34 7.69
C ALA A 37 4.18 -0.84 7.95
N GLY A 38 3.13 -0.02 7.79
CA GLY A 38 3.22 1.43 7.99
C GLY A 38 4.03 2.14 6.91
N ILE A 39 4.26 1.47 5.77
CA ILE A 39 5.10 1.97 4.68
C ILE A 39 4.20 2.66 3.65
N PRO A 40 4.58 3.84 3.12
CA PRO A 40 3.82 4.50 2.06
C PRO A 40 3.79 3.65 0.78
N VAL A 41 2.61 3.56 0.19
CA VAL A 41 2.33 2.74 -1.00
C VAL A 41 1.84 3.60 -2.15
N ARG A 42 2.39 3.35 -3.34
CA ARG A 42 1.95 3.94 -4.60
C ARG A 42 1.44 2.88 -5.55
N ILE A 43 0.16 2.96 -5.89
CA ILE A 43 -0.49 2.06 -6.84
C ILE A 43 -0.49 2.72 -8.21
N LYS A 44 0.07 2.04 -9.21
CA LYS A 44 -0.05 2.42 -10.61
C LYS A 44 -0.91 1.43 -11.36
N ASP A 45 -1.94 1.94 -12.00
CA ASP A 45 -2.78 1.19 -12.92
C ASP A 45 -2.89 1.94 -14.25
N ILE A 46 -3.23 1.24 -15.31
CA ILE A 46 -3.55 1.84 -16.61
C ILE A 46 -4.94 2.49 -16.52
N ASN A 47 -5.84 1.90 -15.73
CA ASN A 47 -7.23 2.32 -15.64
C ASN A 47 -7.54 2.93 -14.25
N PRO A 48 -8.10 4.16 -14.15
CA PRO A 48 -8.41 4.78 -12.87
C PRO A 48 -9.38 3.96 -12.01
N GLN A 49 -10.24 3.15 -12.62
CA GLN A 49 -11.17 2.30 -11.87
C GLN A 49 -10.46 1.15 -11.14
N GLY A 50 -9.28 0.71 -11.59
CA GLY A 50 -8.41 -0.17 -10.79
C GLY A 50 -7.94 0.52 -9.52
N ILE A 51 -7.43 1.75 -9.64
CA ILE A 51 -6.98 2.55 -8.50
C ILE A 51 -8.13 2.79 -7.51
N ASN A 52 -9.30 3.20 -8.01
CA ASN A 52 -10.48 3.42 -7.17
C ASN A 52 -10.92 2.15 -6.45
N HIS A 53 -10.83 0.98 -7.10
CA HIS A 53 -11.14 -0.29 -6.47
C HIS A 53 -10.18 -0.61 -5.31
N ALA A 54 -8.87 -0.40 -5.49
CA ALA A 54 -7.89 -0.59 -4.42
C ALA A 54 -8.10 0.37 -3.24
N LEU A 55 -8.40 1.65 -3.51
CA LEU A 55 -8.69 2.65 -2.49
C LEU A 55 -9.97 2.30 -1.73
N LYS A 56 -11.04 1.94 -2.44
CA LYS A 56 -12.31 1.51 -1.85
C LYS A 56 -12.14 0.26 -0.99
N TYR A 57 -11.41 -0.73 -1.48
CA TYR A 57 -11.11 -1.94 -0.71
C TYR A 57 -10.40 -1.61 0.60
N SER A 58 -9.38 -0.75 0.54
CA SER A 58 -8.64 -0.32 1.72
C SER A 58 -9.54 0.45 2.71
N TRP A 59 -10.41 1.32 2.19
CA TRP A 59 -11.41 2.03 2.99
C TRP A 59 -12.35 1.07 3.72
N ASP A 60 -12.97 0.14 3.00
CA ASP A 60 -13.95 -0.80 3.56
C ASP A 60 -13.34 -1.67 4.68
N GLN A 61 -12.07 -2.08 4.52
CA GLN A 61 -11.34 -2.83 5.56
C GLN A 61 -11.08 -1.98 6.80
N LEU A 62 -10.66 -0.72 6.63
CA LEU A 62 -10.40 0.18 7.76
C LEU A 62 -11.69 0.60 8.45
N GLU A 63 -12.74 0.91 7.70
CA GLU A 63 -14.06 1.26 8.21
C GLU A 63 -14.64 0.10 9.03
N GLY A 64 -14.46 -1.14 8.58
CA GLY A 64 -14.83 -2.32 9.36
C GLY A 64 -14.10 -2.40 10.71
N LYS A 65 -12.84 -1.98 10.78
CA LYS A 65 -12.08 -1.91 12.03
C LYS A 65 -12.51 -0.75 12.93
N VAL A 66 -12.83 0.41 12.36
CA VAL A 66 -13.38 1.56 13.09
C VAL A 66 -14.74 1.20 13.70
N ARG A 67 -15.63 0.58 12.92
CA ARG A 67 -16.95 0.12 13.40
C ARG A 67 -16.85 -0.89 14.53
N ARG A 68 -15.83 -1.75 14.50
CA ARG A 68 -15.52 -2.70 15.59
C ARG A 68 -14.73 -2.08 16.75
N ARG A 69 -14.51 -0.76 16.75
CA ARG A 69 -13.74 0.00 17.75
C ARG A 69 -12.28 -0.44 17.92
N HIS A 70 -11.70 -1.07 16.91
CA HIS A 70 -10.27 -1.44 16.90
C HIS A 70 -9.36 -0.31 16.40
N LEU A 71 -9.93 0.71 15.76
CA LEU A 71 -9.22 1.87 15.20
C LEU A 71 -10.06 3.14 15.42
N LYS A 72 -9.40 4.28 15.61
CA LYS A 72 -10.07 5.59 15.56
C LYS A 72 -10.24 6.03 14.10
N ALA A 73 -11.26 6.85 13.83
CA ALA A 73 -11.48 7.42 12.49
C ALA A 73 -10.24 8.21 11.99
N SER A 74 -9.57 8.94 12.89
CA SER A 74 -8.33 9.66 12.57
C SER A 74 -7.16 8.74 12.21
N GLU A 75 -7.10 7.53 12.76
CA GLU A 75 -6.08 6.54 12.41
C GLU A 75 -6.38 5.86 11.07
N ARG A 76 -7.67 5.61 10.76
CA ARG A 76 -8.09 5.21 9.41
C ARG A 76 -7.61 6.24 8.39
N ASP A 77 -7.89 7.52 8.61
CA ASP A 77 -7.56 8.57 7.65
C ASP A 77 -6.04 8.68 7.45
N LYS A 78 -5.26 8.53 8.52
CA LYS A 78 -3.79 8.42 8.45
C LYS A 78 -3.32 7.22 7.63
N GLN A 79 -3.91 6.04 7.84
CA GLN A 79 -3.53 4.83 7.10
C GLN A 79 -3.94 4.92 5.63
N LEU A 80 -5.08 5.54 5.33
CA LEU A 80 -5.52 5.77 3.97
C LEU A 80 -4.62 6.78 3.25
N ALA A 81 -4.14 7.82 3.94
CA ALA A 81 -3.22 8.81 3.39
C ALA A 81 -1.87 8.21 2.94
N LEU A 82 -1.48 7.04 3.47
CA LEU A 82 -0.29 6.31 3.03
C LEU A 82 -0.49 5.63 1.66
N ILE A 83 -1.73 5.44 1.20
CA ILE A 83 -2.05 4.79 -0.06
C ILE A 83 -2.37 5.87 -1.09
N SER A 84 -1.56 5.96 -2.13
CA SER A 84 -1.77 6.90 -3.23
C SER A 84 -1.82 6.19 -4.58
N GLY A 85 -2.63 6.72 -5.49
CA GLY A 85 -2.85 6.14 -6.81
C GLY A 85 -2.38 7.07 -7.93
N THR A 86 -1.79 6.52 -8.98
CA THR A 86 -1.44 7.27 -10.18
C THR A 86 -1.62 6.46 -11.45
N THR A 87 -2.00 7.10 -12.55
CA THR A 87 -2.04 6.47 -13.88
C THR A 87 -0.70 6.62 -14.63
N GLY A 88 0.16 7.54 -14.17
CA GLY A 88 1.47 7.80 -14.76
C GLY A 88 2.59 7.01 -14.10
N LEU A 89 3.55 6.52 -14.89
CA LEU A 89 4.72 5.82 -14.38
C LEU A 89 5.70 6.75 -13.64
N SER A 90 5.72 8.04 -13.99
CA SER A 90 6.69 9.04 -13.51
C SER A 90 6.67 9.27 -12.00
N ARG A 91 5.62 8.82 -11.29
CA ARG A 91 5.43 9.06 -9.86
C ARG A 91 5.61 7.81 -9.00
N LEU A 92 5.88 6.64 -9.60
CA LEU A 92 5.98 5.36 -8.88
C LEU A 92 7.30 5.22 -8.09
N CYS A 93 8.39 5.72 -8.67
CA CYS A 93 9.70 5.76 -8.03
C CYS A 93 9.97 7.22 -7.62
N PRO A 94 10.26 7.53 -6.35
CA PRO A 94 10.81 8.84 -6.02
C PRO A 94 12.09 9.01 -6.86
N SER A 95 12.17 10.09 -7.64
CA SER A 95 13.33 10.32 -8.50
C SER A 95 14.60 10.27 -7.65
N ARG A 96 15.69 9.74 -8.20
CA ARG A 96 17.02 9.69 -7.57
C ARG A 96 17.60 11.05 -7.12
N SER A 97 16.84 12.15 -7.24
CA SER A 97 17.25 13.52 -6.93
C SER A 97 17.00 13.95 -5.48
N ASP A 98 16.49 13.07 -4.62
CA ASP A 98 16.31 13.33 -3.18
C ASP A 98 17.39 12.63 -2.31
N TYR A 99 18.61 12.51 -2.84
CA TYR A 99 19.84 12.15 -2.11
C TYR A 99 20.97 13.12 -2.43
#